data_AF-A0A1V8M5M0-F1
#
_entry.id   AF-A0A1V8M5M0-F1
#
_cell.length_a   1.000
_cell.length_b   1.000
_cell.length_c   1.000
_cell.angle_alpha   90.00
_cell.angle_beta   90.00
_cell.angle_gamma   90.00
#
_symmetry.space_group_name_H-M   'P 1'
#
loop_
_entity.id
_entity.type
_entity.pdbx_description
1 polymer ?
#
loop_
_entity_poly.entity_id
_entity_poly.type
_entity_poly.pdbx_seq_one_letter_code
_entity_poly.pdbx_strand_id
1 'polypeptide(L)'
;MLDLLNSLSSITFPRDQLDILVIDNASNDGTVEALKAQFDDIQIIRNTENLGGTGGFNTGLTWAYDQAESRYDYLWLLDNDVVVHQNALSELVAVLDANPDIAVAGSTMMQLDYPWRINEMGAFVDLQNGNLLFNRHYEEIPSWRGKQIDDLLVDNADLSQVLMHCQPQMDVEYVAAASLLIRAPVAKQTGLWMDFFIHFDDVEWCLRTAKTGHRIAVSAKSLIWHLSAAAKVPNWILYYDNRNVLYLLDKYSDKLAVKNTIRRTLKKYLYYQLIGKTDLAELHVQAITDFEQGTMGKKNIQLPYKFEKIATISRILNDPAIKKIVVPWTINMQASNIEHIFVSAMKNRPELEVFYIVPPHNPQRQLTNTIPILMPRSVLSRYLKYFRLRNKFDIALQSDYQTILPLSWIARENLFTNDEYFCLRPAPQLSRIIRQLPSFVKKWYQAGK
;
A
#
# COMPACT_ATOMS: atom_id res chain seq x y z
N MET A 1 14.71 8.89 -5.60
CA MET A 1 14.89 9.81 -6.75
C MET A 1 16.35 9.88 -7.19
N LEU A 2 17.30 10.28 -6.33
CA LEU A 2 18.73 10.26 -6.72
C LEU A 2 19.20 8.85 -7.12
N ASP A 3 18.80 7.83 -6.36
CA ASP A 3 19.14 6.43 -6.67
C ASP A 3 18.57 5.98 -8.02
N LEU A 4 17.33 6.38 -8.34
CA LEU A 4 16.73 6.14 -9.66
C LEU A 4 17.57 6.78 -10.77
N LEU A 5 17.86 8.08 -10.69
CA LEU A 5 18.62 8.78 -11.73
C LEU A 5 20.05 8.24 -11.87
N ASN A 6 20.69 7.86 -10.76
CA ASN A 6 21.97 7.16 -10.80
C ASN A 6 21.86 5.83 -11.55
N SER A 7 20.84 5.01 -11.29
CA SER A 7 20.63 3.76 -12.03
C SER A 7 20.31 3.99 -13.51
N LEU A 8 19.55 5.05 -13.85
CA LEU A 8 19.28 5.45 -15.23
C LEU A 8 20.54 5.89 -15.97
N SER A 9 21.53 6.48 -15.28
CA SER A 9 22.81 6.83 -15.89
C SER A 9 23.65 5.62 -16.32
N SER A 10 23.33 4.43 -15.80
CA SER A 10 24.07 3.18 -16.03
C SER A 10 23.33 2.19 -16.94
N ILE A 11 22.20 2.58 -17.55
CA ILE A 11 21.49 1.70 -18.47
C ILE A 11 22.26 1.53 -19.79
N THR A 12 22.02 0.40 -20.44
CA THR A 12 22.65 0.04 -21.72
C THR A 12 21.95 0.66 -22.93
N PHE A 13 20.76 1.23 -22.75
CA PHE A 13 20.01 1.89 -23.82
C PHE A 13 20.76 3.15 -24.31
N PRO A 14 20.81 3.46 -25.62
CA PRO A 14 21.57 4.60 -26.13
C PRO A 14 21.13 5.94 -25.51
N ARG A 15 22.06 6.64 -24.84
CA ARG A 15 21.76 7.88 -24.11
C ARG A 15 21.24 9.00 -25.01
N ASP A 16 21.72 9.05 -26.26
CA ASP A 16 21.30 10.00 -27.29
C ASP A 16 19.88 9.78 -27.81
N GLN A 17 19.26 8.65 -27.46
CA GLN A 17 17.86 8.32 -27.77
C GLN A 17 16.94 8.40 -26.54
N LEU A 18 17.43 8.97 -25.43
CA LEU A 18 16.69 9.04 -24.17
C LEU A 18 16.63 10.47 -23.63
N ASP A 19 15.43 11.04 -23.64
CA ASP A 19 15.12 12.25 -22.87
C ASP A 19 14.55 11.87 -21.49
N ILE A 20 15.00 12.54 -20.43
CA ILE A 20 14.50 12.33 -19.06
C ILE A 20 13.74 13.56 -18.60
N LEU A 21 12.47 13.36 -18.24
CA LEU A 21 11.62 14.39 -17.64
C LEU A 21 11.27 14.02 -16.20
N VAL A 22 11.60 14.91 -15.27
CA VAL A 22 11.21 14.81 -13.86
C VAL A 22 10.06 15.78 -13.59
N ILE A 23 8.98 15.25 -13.02
CA ILE A 23 7.87 16.06 -12.52
C ILE A 23 8.00 16.23 -11.00
N ASP A 24 8.38 17.43 -10.55
CA ASP A 24 8.36 17.78 -9.14
C ASP A 24 6.93 18.13 -8.70
N ASN A 25 6.37 17.31 -7.80
CA ASN A 25 4.99 17.47 -7.34
C ASN A 25 4.88 18.39 -6.10
N ALA A 26 5.47 19.58 -6.20
CA ALA A 26 5.59 20.59 -5.16
C ALA A 26 6.42 20.14 -3.93
N SER A 27 7.61 19.56 -4.17
CA SER A 27 8.54 19.24 -3.08
C SER A 27 9.05 20.51 -2.40
N ASN A 28 9.36 20.41 -1.10
CA ASN A 28 9.80 21.53 -0.26
C ASN A 28 11.05 21.19 0.58
N ASP A 29 11.76 20.13 0.23
CA ASP A 29 12.85 19.52 0.99
C ASP A 29 14.23 19.70 0.34
N GLY A 30 14.33 20.50 -0.72
CA GLY A 30 15.57 20.71 -1.47
C GLY A 30 15.79 19.71 -2.62
N THR A 31 14.82 18.84 -2.92
CA THR A 31 14.95 17.82 -3.97
C THR A 31 15.32 18.45 -5.32
N VAL A 32 14.64 19.51 -5.75
CA VAL A 32 14.88 20.12 -7.09
C VAL A 32 16.30 20.69 -7.19
N GLU A 33 16.78 21.32 -6.13
CA GLU A 33 18.13 21.87 -6.05
C GLU A 33 19.19 20.77 -6.11
N ALA A 34 18.97 19.65 -5.41
CA ALA A 34 19.86 18.50 -5.45
C ALA A 34 19.92 17.87 -6.86
N LEU A 35 18.79 17.73 -7.54
CA LEU A 35 18.74 17.16 -8.89
C LEU A 35 19.52 18.04 -9.89
N LYS A 36 19.29 19.35 -9.86
CA LYS A 36 20.01 20.31 -10.74
C LYS A 36 21.51 20.38 -10.48
N ALA A 37 21.95 20.06 -9.26
CA ALA A 37 23.36 20.07 -8.91
C ALA A 37 24.11 18.82 -9.40
N GLN A 38 23.40 17.71 -9.63
CA GLN A 38 24.00 16.41 -9.94
C GLN A 38 23.74 15.96 -11.39
N PHE A 39 22.68 16.44 -12.04
CA PHE A 39 22.26 15.98 -13.37
C PHE A 39 22.00 17.19 -14.29
N ASP A 40 22.82 17.34 -15.33
CA ASP A 40 22.72 18.41 -16.31
C ASP A 40 21.83 18.05 -17.52
N ASP A 41 21.51 16.77 -17.68
CA ASP A 41 20.84 16.19 -18.85
C ASP A 41 19.38 15.75 -18.56
N ILE A 42 18.76 16.38 -17.57
CA ILE A 42 17.36 16.16 -17.20
C ILE A 42 16.52 17.43 -17.34
N GLN A 43 15.28 17.28 -17.78
CA GLN A 43 14.30 18.35 -17.74
C GLN A 43 13.46 18.23 -16.46
N ILE A 44 13.14 19.36 -15.83
CA ILE A 44 12.32 19.39 -14.61
C ILE A 44 11.12 20.30 -14.82
N ILE A 45 9.90 19.78 -14.59
CA ILE A 45 8.67 20.56 -14.51
C ILE A 45 8.16 20.50 -13.07
N ARG A 46 7.81 21.66 -12.50
CA ARG A 46 7.35 21.76 -11.12
C ARG A 46 5.87 22.12 -11.07
N ASN A 47 5.08 21.24 -10.48
CA ASN A 47 3.69 21.53 -10.13
C ASN A 47 3.65 22.51 -8.94
N THR A 48 2.61 23.35 -8.91
CA THR A 48 2.40 24.34 -7.84
C THR A 48 1.89 23.71 -6.54
N GLU A 49 1.28 22.53 -6.63
CA GLU A 49 0.79 21.75 -5.50
C GLU A 49 1.01 20.26 -5.74
N ASN A 50 0.91 19.46 -4.67
CA ASN A 50 0.96 18.00 -4.77
C ASN A 50 -0.35 17.48 -5.36
N LEU A 51 -0.31 17.00 -6.61
CA LEU A 51 -1.41 16.42 -7.37
C LEU A 51 -1.48 14.87 -7.28
N GLY A 52 -0.68 14.27 -6.40
CA GLY A 52 -0.55 12.82 -6.28
C GLY A 52 0.21 12.19 -7.45
N GLY A 53 0.34 10.86 -7.45
CA GLY A 53 1.01 10.10 -8.52
C GLY A 53 0.31 10.33 -9.86
N THR A 54 -1.02 10.22 -9.87
CA THR A 54 -1.84 10.47 -11.06
C THR A 54 -1.54 11.83 -11.69
N GLY A 55 -1.55 12.89 -10.87
CA GLY A 55 -1.35 14.25 -11.35
C GLY A 55 0.08 14.49 -11.84
N GLY A 56 1.08 13.89 -11.18
CA GLY A 56 2.47 13.91 -11.63
C GLY A 56 2.62 13.30 -13.03
N PHE A 57 2.11 12.08 -13.22
CA PHE A 57 2.11 11.42 -14.54
C PHE A 57 1.32 12.22 -15.58
N ASN A 58 0.14 12.75 -15.23
CA ASN A 58 -0.65 13.56 -16.15
C ASN A 58 0.07 14.85 -16.60
N THR A 59 0.82 15.52 -15.71
CA THR A 59 1.67 16.67 -16.10
C THR A 59 2.72 16.23 -17.12
N GLY A 60 3.42 15.11 -16.87
CA GLY A 60 4.43 14.57 -17.79
C GLY A 60 3.86 14.14 -19.14
N LEU A 61 2.73 13.43 -19.14
CA LEU A 61 2.03 13.00 -20.35
C LEU A 61 1.53 14.20 -21.16
N THR A 62 0.98 15.22 -20.51
CA THR A 62 0.55 16.46 -21.19
C THR A 62 1.73 17.10 -21.91
N TRP A 63 2.86 17.27 -21.20
CA TRP A 63 4.07 17.81 -21.80
C TRP A 63 4.57 16.97 -22.98
N ALA A 64 4.53 15.64 -22.86
CA ALA A 64 4.95 14.73 -23.93
C ALA A 64 4.02 14.81 -25.15
N TYR A 65 2.71 14.94 -24.95
CA TYR A 65 1.72 15.04 -26.03
C TYR A 65 1.78 16.36 -26.80
N ASP A 66 2.28 17.42 -26.14
CA ASP A 66 2.54 18.74 -26.73
C ASP A 66 3.83 18.78 -27.59
N GLN A 67 4.67 17.74 -27.50
CA GLN A 67 5.83 17.63 -28.39
C GLN A 67 5.40 17.25 -29.83
N ALA A 68 6.33 17.39 -30.77
CA ALA A 68 6.12 16.93 -32.13
C ALA A 68 5.77 15.42 -32.14
N GLU A 69 4.78 15.04 -32.94
CA GLU A 69 4.16 13.70 -32.91
C GLU A 69 5.15 12.55 -33.12
N SER A 70 6.25 12.80 -33.85
CA SER A 70 7.32 11.83 -34.12
C SER A 70 8.55 12.02 -33.24
N ARG A 71 8.48 12.79 -32.15
CA ARG A 71 9.64 13.02 -31.26
C ARG A 71 9.96 11.78 -30.42
N TYR A 72 8.93 11.08 -29.96
CA TYR A 72 9.08 9.90 -29.11
C TYR A 72 8.31 8.73 -29.69
N ASP A 73 8.97 7.58 -29.84
CA ASP A 73 8.30 6.32 -30.19
C ASP A 73 7.65 5.68 -28.95
N TYR A 74 8.26 5.90 -27.79
CA TYR A 74 7.87 5.31 -26.51
C TYR A 74 7.86 6.36 -25.39
N LEU A 75 6.98 6.16 -24.41
CA LEU A 75 6.97 6.89 -23.14
C LEU A 75 7.19 5.88 -22.02
N TRP A 76 8.25 6.07 -21.23
CA TRP A 76 8.55 5.23 -20.07
C TRP A 76 8.15 5.94 -18.78
N LEU A 77 7.12 5.41 -18.12
CA LEU A 77 6.63 5.92 -16.84
C LEU A 77 7.35 5.16 -15.74
N LEU A 78 7.97 5.91 -14.82
CA LEU A 78 8.77 5.40 -13.70
C LEU A 78 8.39 6.11 -12.42
N ASP A 79 8.29 5.35 -11.32
CA ASP A 79 8.13 5.93 -9.99
C ASP A 79 9.48 6.37 -9.41
N ASN A 80 9.48 7.29 -8.44
CA ASN A 80 10.70 7.94 -7.98
C ASN A 80 11.53 7.13 -6.96
N ASP A 81 10.98 6.06 -6.42
CA ASP A 81 11.56 5.19 -5.38
C ASP A 81 11.88 3.77 -5.91
N VAL A 82 12.14 3.68 -7.22
CA VAL A 82 12.67 2.48 -7.87
C VAL A 82 14.15 2.61 -8.21
N VAL A 83 14.80 1.46 -8.36
CA VAL A 83 16.14 1.33 -8.95
C VAL A 83 16.03 0.39 -10.14
N VAL A 84 16.57 0.79 -11.29
CA VAL A 84 16.39 0.04 -12.55
C VAL A 84 17.61 -0.81 -12.89
N HIS A 85 17.39 -2.03 -13.38
CA HIS A 85 18.45 -2.85 -13.95
C HIS A 85 19.04 -2.19 -15.22
N GLN A 86 20.33 -2.37 -15.49
CA GLN A 86 20.99 -1.76 -16.65
C GLN A 86 20.33 -2.09 -18.00
N ASN A 87 19.68 -3.26 -18.13
CA ASN A 87 18.98 -3.67 -19.35
C ASN A 87 17.48 -3.37 -19.33
N ALA A 88 16.94 -2.75 -18.28
CA ALA A 88 15.50 -2.63 -18.07
C ALA A 88 14.77 -1.99 -19.27
N LEU A 89 15.24 -0.84 -19.75
CA LEU A 89 14.61 -0.14 -20.88
C LEU A 89 14.77 -0.93 -22.18
N SER A 90 15.98 -1.39 -22.50
CA SER A 90 16.30 -2.14 -23.71
C SER A 90 15.40 -3.38 -23.86
N GLU A 91 15.15 -4.09 -22.76
CA GLU A 91 14.28 -5.28 -22.75
C GLU A 91 12.79 -4.93 -22.93
N LEU A 92 12.32 -3.80 -22.40
CA LEU A 92 10.95 -3.34 -22.65
C LEU A 92 10.75 -2.92 -24.11
N VAL A 93 11.71 -2.17 -24.67
CA VAL A 93 11.70 -1.78 -26.08
C VAL A 93 11.73 -3.02 -26.97
N ALA A 94 12.58 -4.00 -26.67
CA ALA A 94 12.63 -5.26 -27.43
C ALA A 94 11.31 -6.03 -27.42
N VAL A 95 10.59 -6.06 -26.28
CA VAL A 95 9.25 -6.66 -26.20
C VAL A 95 8.26 -5.93 -27.09
N LEU A 96 8.24 -4.60 -27.06
CA LEU A 96 7.32 -3.83 -27.90
C LEU A 96 7.70 -3.95 -29.39
N ASP A 97 8.96 -3.77 -29.77
CA ASP A 97 9.40 -3.86 -31.18
C ASP A 97 9.06 -5.23 -31.80
N ALA A 98 9.25 -6.32 -31.04
CA ALA A 98 8.95 -7.67 -31.52
C ALA A 98 7.44 -7.98 -31.60
N ASN A 99 6.58 -7.21 -30.91
CA ASN A 99 5.15 -7.50 -30.79
C ASN A 99 4.32 -6.22 -31.03
N PRO A 100 4.01 -5.89 -32.30
CA PRO A 100 3.23 -4.70 -32.65
C PRO A 100 1.85 -4.62 -31.99
N ASP A 101 1.27 -5.76 -31.62
CA ASP A 101 -0.04 -5.87 -30.97
C ASP A 101 0.03 -5.65 -29.45
N ILE A 102 1.22 -5.58 -28.84
CA ILE A 102 1.42 -5.14 -27.46
C ILE A 102 1.63 -3.62 -27.46
N ALA A 103 0.82 -2.90 -26.69
CA ALA A 103 0.96 -1.45 -26.52
C ALA A 103 1.79 -1.07 -25.30
N VAL A 104 1.73 -1.90 -24.24
CA VAL A 104 2.33 -1.63 -22.94
C VAL A 104 3.17 -2.82 -22.51
N ALA A 105 4.40 -2.54 -22.11
CA ALA A 105 5.30 -3.49 -21.48
C ALA A 105 5.71 -2.97 -20.10
N GLY A 106 5.49 -3.76 -19.04
CA GLY A 106 5.96 -3.45 -17.69
C GLY A 106 7.19 -4.27 -17.29
N SER A 107 7.99 -3.75 -16.37
CA SER A 107 9.08 -4.52 -15.76
C SER A 107 8.56 -5.50 -14.70
N THR A 108 9.30 -6.59 -14.47
CA THR A 108 9.14 -7.38 -13.25
C THR A 108 9.71 -6.59 -12.06
N MET A 109 8.88 -6.37 -11.05
CA MET A 109 9.24 -5.58 -9.87
C MET A 109 9.67 -6.48 -8.73
N MET A 110 10.90 -6.30 -8.26
CA MET A 110 11.52 -6.98 -7.12
C MET A 110 11.45 -6.11 -5.86
N GLN A 111 11.66 -6.69 -4.68
CA GLN A 111 11.65 -5.96 -3.40
C GLN A 111 13.03 -5.44 -3.01
N LEU A 112 13.15 -4.18 -2.59
CA LEU A 112 14.41 -3.65 -2.04
C LEU A 112 14.85 -4.38 -0.76
N ASP A 113 13.91 -4.68 0.14
CA ASP A 113 14.21 -5.32 1.44
C ASP A 113 14.66 -6.79 1.29
N TYR A 114 14.19 -7.45 0.23
CA TYR A 114 14.51 -8.83 -0.12
C TYR A 114 14.76 -8.91 -1.63
N PRO A 115 15.96 -8.53 -2.13
CA PRO A 115 16.24 -8.35 -3.56
C PRO A 115 15.97 -9.56 -4.45
N TRP A 116 15.89 -10.76 -3.88
CA TRP A 116 15.56 -12.01 -4.56
C TRP A 116 14.06 -12.34 -4.58
N ARG A 117 13.18 -11.49 -4.06
CA ARG A 117 11.74 -11.73 -3.98
C ARG A 117 10.98 -10.81 -4.93
N ILE A 118 10.09 -11.40 -5.72
CA ILE A 118 9.19 -10.67 -6.61
C ILE A 118 8.15 -9.92 -5.76
N ASN A 119 8.09 -8.61 -5.96
CA ASN A 119 7.00 -7.78 -5.46
C ASN A 119 5.79 -7.89 -6.40
N GLU A 120 5.98 -7.76 -7.71
CA GLU A 120 4.90 -7.88 -8.68
C GLU A 120 5.45 -8.21 -10.06
N MET A 121 4.75 -9.08 -10.81
CA MET A 121 5.04 -9.35 -12.22
C MET A 121 3.77 -9.17 -13.06
N GLY A 122 3.26 -7.93 -13.03
CA GLY A 122 1.93 -7.57 -13.50
C GLY A 122 0.79 -8.22 -12.69
N ALA A 123 -0.45 -7.88 -13.03
CA ALA A 123 -1.62 -8.46 -12.40
C ALA A 123 -2.80 -8.64 -13.35
N PHE A 124 -3.75 -9.45 -12.90
CA PHE A 124 -5.10 -9.54 -13.47
C PHE A 124 -6.09 -8.82 -12.56
N VAL A 125 -7.19 -8.33 -13.12
CA VAL A 125 -8.21 -7.57 -12.43
C VAL A 125 -9.46 -8.42 -12.25
N ASP A 126 -9.76 -8.81 -11.02
CA ASP A 126 -11.05 -9.41 -10.69
C ASP A 126 -12.12 -8.32 -10.68
N LEU A 127 -12.72 -8.06 -11.84
CA LEU A 127 -13.78 -7.06 -12.02
C LEU A 127 -15.09 -7.44 -11.30
N GLN A 128 -15.26 -8.65 -10.75
CA GLN A 128 -16.43 -8.96 -9.94
C GLN A 128 -16.30 -8.47 -8.51
N ASN A 129 -15.08 -8.50 -7.97
CA ASN A 129 -14.82 -8.12 -6.58
C ASN A 129 -13.97 -6.85 -6.42
N GLY A 130 -13.40 -6.33 -7.50
CA GLY A 130 -12.46 -5.20 -7.48
C GLY A 130 -11.17 -5.53 -6.73
N ASN A 131 -10.62 -6.73 -6.96
CA ASN A 131 -9.33 -7.12 -6.39
C ASN A 131 -8.30 -7.23 -7.52
N LEU A 132 -7.05 -6.93 -7.20
CA LEU A 132 -5.91 -7.23 -8.06
C LEU A 132 -5.39 -8.62 -7.73
N LEU A 133 -5.22 -9.44 -8.76
CA LEU A 133 -4.65 -10.78 -8.70
C LEU A 133 -3.19 -10.68 -9.14
N PHE A 134 -2.33 -10.32 -8.20
CA PHE A 134 -0.90 -10.15 -8.46
C PHE A 134 -0.27 -11.46 -8.90
N ASN A 135 0.43 -11.41 -10.03
CA ASN A 135 1.14 -12.56 -10.54
C ASN A 135 2.49 -12.72 -9.83
N ARG A 136 2.80 -13.95 -9.40
CA ARG A 136 4.07 -14.32 -8.74
C ARG A 136 4.43 -13.49 -7.50
N HIS A 137 3.44 -12.91 -6.84
CA HIS A 137 3.64 -12.09 -5.64
C HIS A 137 4.32 -12.90 -4.53
N TYR A 138 5.42 -12.36 -4.00
CA TYR A 138 6.28 -12.99 -3.01
C TYR A 138 7.02 -14.28 -3.45
N GLU A 139 7.00 -14.62 -4.73
CA GLU A 139 7.83 -15.72 -5.24
C GLU A 139 9.32 -15.33 -5.12
N GLU A 140 10.12 -16.23 -4.56
CA GLU A 140 11.57 -16.02 -4.38
C GLU A 140 12.34 -16.68 -5.52
N ILE A 141 13.41 -16.02 -5.99
CA ILE A 141 14.40 -16.55 -6.91
C ILE A 141 15.52 -17.20 -6.08
N PRO A 142 15.55 -18.54 -5.92
CA PRO A 142 16.40 -19.16 -4.92
C PRO A 142 17.89 -18.93 -5.16
N SER A 143 18.31 -18.83 -6.42
CA SER A 143 19.70 -18.56 -6.82
C SER A 143 20.18 -17.15 -6.47
N TRP A 144 19.29 -16.22 -6.13
CA TRP A 144 19.63 -14.84 -5.76
C TRP A 144 19.59 -14.61 -4.26
N ARG A 145 19.21 -15.62 -3.47
CA ARG A 145 19.03 -15.48 -2.02
C ARG A 145 20.33 -15.02 -1.36
N GLY A 146 20.26 -13.90 -0.66
CA GLY A 146 21.40 -13.29 0.04
C GLY A 146 22.31 -12.41 -0.83
N LYS A 147 22.05 -12.29 -2.13
CA LYS A 147 22.73 -11.30 -2.99
C LYS A 147 22.31 -9.88 -2.60
N GLN A 148 23.23 -8.95 -2.73
CA GLN A 148 22.96 -7.52 -2.59
C GLN A 148 22.36 -6.97 -3.89
N ILE A 149 21.67 -5.84 -3.79
CA ILE A 149 21.05 -5.21 -4.97
C ILE A 149 22.11 -4.77 -5.99
N ASP A 150 23.22 -4.19 -5.56
CA ASP A 150 24.27 -3.68 -6.46
C ASP A 150 24.81 -4.76 -7.40
N ASP A 151 24.98 -5.99 -6.89
CA ASP A 151 25.39 -7.15 -7.70
C ASP A 151 24.32 -7.51 -8.75
N LEU A 152 23.05 -7.45 -8.36
CA LEU A 152 21.92 -7.80 -9.21
C LEU A 152 21.61 -6.77 -10.29
N LEU A 153 22.03 -5.51 -10.11
CA LEU A 153 21.83 -4.43 -11.09
C LEU A 153 22.75 -4.54 -12.32
N VAL A 154 23.88 -5.24 -12.17
CA VAL A 154 24.92 -5.38 -13.21
C VAL A 154 25.10 -6.80 -13.74
N ASP A 155 24.64 -7.82 -12.99
CA ASP A 155 24.62 -9.22 -13.43
C ASP A 155 23.67 -9.40 -14.63
N ASN A 156 23.81 -10.53 -15.36
CA ASN A 156 22.80 -10.90 -16.36
C ASN A 156 21.52 -11.40 -15.65
N ALA A 157 20.64 -10.48 -15.29
CA ALA A 157 19.41 -10.77 -14.58
C ALA A 157 18.26 -11.06 -15.57
N ASP A 158 18.17 -12.32 -16.02
CA ASP A 158 17.11 -12.81 -16.91
C ASP A 158 16.23 -13.82 -16.14
N LEU A 159 14.95 -13.46 -15.92
CA LEU A 159 13.95 -14.35 -15.29
C LEU A 159 13.08 -15.09 -16.30
N SER A 160 13.23 -14.82 -17.60
CA SER A 160 12.93 -15.81 -18.62
C SER A 160 13.85 -17.03 -18.32
N GLN A 161 13.76 -18.24 -18.85
CA GLN A 161 14.46 -19.44 -18.33
C GLN A 161 14.20 -19.87 -16.85
N VAL A 162 14.02 -18.95 -15.89
CA VAL A 162 13.77 -19.27 -14.48
C VAL A 162 12.26 -19.40 -14.22
N LEU A 163 11.47 -18.46 -14.72
CA LEU A 163 10.03 -18.42 -14.52
C LEU A 163 9.30 -19.14 -15.66
N MET A 164 8.59 -20.19 -15.28
CA MET A 164 7.79 -20.99 -16.21
C MET A 164 6.69 -20.13 -16.86
N HIS A 165 6.44 -20.30 -18.16
CA HIS A 165 5.41 -19.56 -18.91
C HIS A 165 5.59 -18.03 -19.01
N CYS A 166 6.81 -17.50 -18.81
CA CYS A 166 7.13 -16.08 -18.96
C CYS A 166 8.30 -15.89 -19.95
N GLN A 167 8.10 -16.12 -21.26
CA GLN A 167 9.21 -16.22 -22.23
C GLN A 167 8.96 -15.45 -23.56
N PRO A 168 9.65 -14.33 -23.82
CA PRO A 168 10.32 -13.46 -22.83
C PRO A 168 9.34 -12.58 -22.04
N GLN A 169 8.07 -12.55 -22.44
CA GLN A 169 7.00 -11.80 -21.78
C GLN A 169 5.80 -12.71 -21.42
N MET A 170 4.87 -12.14 -20.65
CA MET A 170 3.60 -12.76 -20.30
C MET A 170 2.47 -11.74 -20.42
N ASP A 171 1.32 -12.14 -20.97
CA ASP A 171 0.14 -11.29 -21.04
C ASP A 171 -0.46 -11.07 -19.65
N VAL A 172 -0.86 -9.84 -19.38
CA VAL A 172 -1.50 -9.38 -18.14
C VAL A 172 -2.58 -8.36 -18.49
N GLU A 173 -3.37 -7.93 -17.51
CA GLU A 173 -4.34 -6.84 -17.70
C GLU A 173 -3.81 -5.50 -17.21
N TYR A 174 -2.76 -5.55 -16.38
CA TYR A 174 -2.19 -4.40 -15.69
C TYR A 174 -0.71 -4.63 -15.39
N VAL A 175 0.06 -3.54 -15.48
CA VAL A 175 1.42 -3.43 -14.93
C VAL A 175 1.51 -2.12 -14.14
N ALA A 176 2.22 -2.16 -13.00
CA ALA A 176 2.40 -0.98 -12.17
C ALA A 176 3.22 0.10 -12.88
N ALA A 177 2.82 1.36 -12.70
CA ALA A 177 3.55 2.50 -13.25
C ALA A 177 4.90 2.78 -12.55
N ALA A 178 5.29 1.94 -11.59
CA ALA A 178 6.65 1.82 -11.11
C ALA A 178 7.65 1.64 -12.26
N SER A 179 7.29 0.88 -13.31
CA SER A 179 7.98 0.85 -14.60
C SER A 179 7.06 0.32 -15.69
N LEU A 180 6.51 1.25 -16.48
CA LEU A 180 5.55 1.00 -17.55
C LEU A 180 6.00 1.72 -18.82
N LEU A 181 6.40 0.97 -19.85
CA LEU A 181 6.71 1.50 -21.18
C LEU A 181 5.49 1.37 -22.09
N ILE A 182 5.10 2.44 -22.75
CA ILE A 182 3.98 2.48 -23.69
C ILE A 182 4.39 3.12 -25.01
N ARG A 183 3.82 2.66 -26.13
CA ARG A 183 3.95 3.34 -27.43
C ARG A 183 3.36 4.74 -27.35
N ALA A 184 4.12 5.77 -27.71
CA ALA A 184 3.66 7.15 -27.61
C ALA A 184 2.35 7.44 -28.37
N PRO A 185 2.13 6.92 -29.61
CA PRO A 185 0.86 7.11 -30.31
C PRO A 185 -0.33 6.47 -29.56
N VAL A 186 -0.12 5.30 -28.96
CA VAL A 186 -1.16 4.61 -28.19
C VAL A 186 -1.42 5.34 -26.87
N ALA A 187 -0.39 5.85 -26.19
CA ALA A 187 -0.57 6.68 -25.01
C ALA A 187 -1.44 7.91 -25.31
N LYS A 188 -1.13 8.62 -26.41
CA LYS A 188 -1.90 9.78 -26.86
C LYS A 188 -3.34 9.42 -27.22
N GLN A 189 -3.56 8.29 -27.89
CA GLN A 189 -4.89 7.76 -28.20
C GLN A 189 -5.67 7.39 -26.93
N THR A 190 -5.03 6.73 -25.97
CA THR A 190 -5.63 6.39 -24.68
C THR A 190 -6.00 7.65 -23.92
N GLY A 191 -5.16 8.68 -23.97
CA GLY A 191 -5.35 9.97 -23.30
C GLY A 191 -4.78 9.99 -21.88
N LEU A 192 -5.03 11.07 -21.15
CA LEU A 192 -4.58 11.23 -19.75
C LEU A 192 -5.28 10.24 -18.81
N TRP A 193 -4.68 10.04 -17.63
CA TRP A 193 -5.18 9.17 -16.58
C TRP A 193 -6.41 9.78 -15.91
N MET A 194 -7.30 8.94 -15.39
CA MET A 194 -8.41 9.40 -14.54
C MET A 194 -7.85 10.03 -13.26
N ASP A 195 -8.41 11.17 -12.84
CA ASP A 195 -7.93 11.91 -11.66
C ASP A 195 -8.21 11.16 -10.34
N PHE A 196 -7.41 10.16 -10.04
CA PHE A 196 -7.55 9.32 -8.86
C PHE A 196 -6.68 9.76 -7.69
N PHE A 197 -5.81 10.74 -7.91
CA PHE A 197 -4.72 11.18 -7.04
C PHE A 197 -3.64 10.10 -6.83
N ILE A 198 -4.03 8.88 -6.43
CA ILE A 198 -3.13 7.72 -6.29
C ILE A 198 -3.93 6.42 -6.35
N HIS A 199 -3.29 5.33 -6.80
CA HIS A 199 -3.82 3.96 -6.88
C HIS A 199 -5.01 3.77 -7.83
N PHE A 200 -4.99 2.62 -8.53
CA PHE A 200 -5.94 2.22 -9.57
C PHE A 200 -5.93 3.10 -10.83
N ASP A 201 -5.09 4.11 -10.88
CA ASP A 201 -4.94 5.03 -12.01
C ASP A 201 -4.23 4.34 -13.17
N ASP A 202 -3.12 3.68 -12.87
CA ASP A 202 -2.41 2.78 -13.78
C ASP A 202 -3.24 1.55 -14.18
N VAL A 203 -3.98 0.94 -13.25
CA VAL A 203 -4.94 -0.15 -13.53
C VAL A 203 -6.01 0.29 -14.53
N GLU A 204 -6.64 1.43 -14.28
CA GLU A 204 -7.64 2.01 -15.18
C GLU A 204 -7.06 2.30 -16.56
N TRP A 205 -5.84 2.83 -16.60
CA TRP A 205 -5.19 3.22 -17.84
C TRP A 205 -4.77 2.03 -18.70
N CYS A 206 -4.27 0.94 -18.10
CA CYS A 206 -4.00 -0.31 -18.79
C CYS A 206 -5.30 -0.93 -19.36
N LEU A 207 -6.37 -1.00 -18.57
CA LEU A 207 -7.66 -1.52 -19.05
C LEU A 207 -8.27 -0.65 -20.16
N ARG A 208 -8.12 0.66 -20.07
CA ARG A 208 -8.54 1.58 -21.14
C ARG A 208 -7.71 1.40 -22.40
N THR A 209 -6.39 1.24 -22.24
CA THR A 209 -5.48 0.98 -23.36
C THR A 209 -5.85 -0.34 -24.04
N ALA A 210 -6.16 -1.40 -23.29
CA ALA A 210 -6.57 -2.68 -23.86
C ALA A 210 -7.84 -2.58 -24.74
N LYS A 211 -8.77 -1.66 -24.43
CA LYS A 211 -9.96 -1.39 -25.26
C LYS A 211 -9.64 -0.81 -26.65
N THR A 212 -8.40 -0.38 -26.89
CA THR A 212 -7.93 0.01 -28.24
C THR A 212 -7.55 -1.20 -29.11
N GLY A 213 -7.67 -2.43 -28.59
CA GLY A 213 -7.36 -3.67 -29.30
C GLY A 213 -5.93 -4.19 -29.06
N HIS A 214 -5.16 -3.52 -28.22
CA HIS A 214 -3.79 -3.89 -27.89
C HIS A 214 -3.71 -4.75 -26.63
N ARG A 215 -2.68 -5.60 -26.55
CA ARG A 215 -2.34 -6.36 -25.35
C ARG A 215 -1.46 -5.54 -24.39
N ILE A 216 -1.50 -5.94 -23.13
CA ILE A 216 -0.62 -5.47 -22.05
C ILE A 216 0.24 -6.66 -21.64
N ALA A 217 1.55 -6.46 -21.52
CA ALA A 217 2.46 -7.52 -21.14
C ALA A 217 3.45 -7.08 -20.07
N VAL A 218 3.98 -8.06 -19.34
CA VAL A 218 5.10 -7.88 -18.42
C VAL A 218 6.32 -8.63 -18.98
N SER A 219 7.49 -8.00 -18.93
CA SER A 219 8.76 -8.60 -19.34
C SER A 219 9.42 -9.33 -18.17
N ALA A 220 9.85 -10.57 -18.41
CA ALA A 220 10.67 -11.33 -17.46
C ALA A 220 12.16 -10.93 -17.50
N LYS A 221 12.56 -10.08 -18.45
CA LYS A 221 13.94 -9.64 -18.65
C LYS A 221 14.19 -8.20 -18.21
N SER A 222 13.13 -7.38 -18.18
CA SER A 222 13.20 -6.04 -17.63
C SER A 222 12.90 -6.08 -16.14
N LEU A 223 13.88 -5.71 -15.31
CA LEU A 223 13.78 -5.77 -13.86
C LEU A 223 13.96 -4.39 -13.22
N ILE A 224 13.17 -4.15 -12.17
CA ILE A 224 13.33 -3.01 -11.26
C ILE A 224 13.24 -3.49 -9.82
N TRP A 225 13.81 -2.73 -8.88
CA TRP A 225 13.61 -2.94 -7.45
C TRP A 225 12.87 -1.75 -6.86
N HIS A 226 11.83 -2.03 -6.08
CA HIS A 226 10.98 -1.04 -5.44
C HIS A 226 10.91 -1.30 -3.94
N LEU A 227 10.72 -0.24 -3.14
CA LEU A 227 10.45 -0.41 -1.72
C LEU A 227 9.20 -1.28 -1.52
N SER A 228 9.26 -2.30 -0.67
CA SER A 228 8.14 -3.23 -0.57
C SER A 228 6.88 -2.53 -0.05
N ALA A 229 5.69 -2.86 -0.57
CA ALA A 229 4.43 -2.29 -0.08
C ALA A 229 4.18 -2.60 1.41
N ALA A 230 4.84 -3.62 1.96
CA ALA A 230 4.82 -3.95 3.38
C ALA A 230 5.50 -2.87 4.24
N ALA A 231 6.38 -2.05 3.66
CA ALA A 231 7.23 -1.12 4.37
C ALA A 231 6.53 0.17 4.81
N LYS A 232 5.23 0.40 4.52
CA LYS A 232 4.32 1.43 5.13
C LYS A 232 3.27 1.83 4.09
N VAL A 233 2.03 1.36 4.24
CA VAL A 233 0.90 1.99 3.54
C VAL A 233 0.27 3.01 4.49
N PRO A 234 0.42 4.33 4.26
CA PRO A 234 -0.27 5.33 5.05
C PRO A 234 -1.78 5.06 5.14
N ASN A 235 -2.34 5.15 6.35
CA ASN A 235 -3.76 4.89 6.58
C ASN A 235 -4.73 5.71 5.71
N TRP A 236 -4.32 6.87 5.22
CA TRP A 236 -5.16 7.72 4.37
C TRP A 236 -5.38 7.10 2.98
N ILE A 237 -4.49 6.23 2.51
CA ILE A 237 -4.62 5.53 1.22
C ILE A 237 -5.88 4.66 1.18
N LEU A 238 -6.32 4.16 2.34
CA LEU A 238 -7.57 3.44 2.50
C LEU A 238 -8.76 4.17 1.85
N TYR A 239 -8.81 5.50 1.94
CA TYR A 239 -9.86 6.28 1.29
C TYR A 239 -9.81 6.11 -0.23
N TYR A 240 -8.63 6.30 -0.83
CA TYR A 240 -8.44 6.23 -2.28
C TYR A 240 -8.68 4.82 -2.81
N ASP A 241 -8.14 3.78 -2.16
CA ASP A 241 -8.39 2.39 -2.55
C ASP A 241 -9.88 2.07 -2.61
N ASN A 242 -10.65 2.48 -1.59
CA ASN A 242 -12.08 2.20 -1.56
C ASN A 242 -12.88 3.05 -2.55
N ARG A 243 -12.43 4.26 -2.89
CA ARG A 243 -13.12 5.13 -3.84
C ARG A 243 -12.81 4.72 -5.27
N ASN A 244 -11.53 4.60 -5.60
CA ASN A 244 -11.05 4.45 -6.96
C ASN A 244 -11.42 3.06 -7.52
N VAL A 245 -11.44 2.02 -6.67
CA VAL A 245 -11.97 0.70 -7.08
C VAL A 245 -13.45 0.78 -7.46
N LEU A 246 -14.27 1.63 -6.82
CA LEU A 246 -15.67 1.78 -7.19
C LEU A 246 -15.82 2.43 -8.56
N TYR A 247 -15.02 3.47 -8.87
CA TYR A 247 -14.99 4.05 -10.21
C TYR A 247 -14.51 3.06 -11.28
N LEU A 248 -13.50 2.25 -10.96
CA LEU A 248 -13.04 1.19 -11.85
C LEU A 248 -14.17 0.20 -12.15
N LEU A 249 -14.83 -0.32 -11.12
CA LEU A 249 -15.92 -1.27 -11.27
C LEU A 249 -17.12 -0.68 -11.99
N ASP A 250 -17.48 0.58 -11.74
CA ASP A 250 -18.59 1.25 -12.42
C ASP A 250 -18.33 1.39 -13.94
N LYS A 251 -17.07 1.59 -14.33
CA LYS A 251 -16.67 1.77 -15.73
C LYS A 251 -16.42 0.47 -16.49
N TYR A 252 -15.96 -0.58 -15.81
CA TYR A 252 -15.48 -1.82 -16.44
C TYR A 252 -16.26 -3.08 -16.04
N SER A 253 -17.17 -3.00 -15.07
CA SER A 253 -17.93 -4.15 -14.56
C SER A 253 -19.44 -3.88 -14.55
N ASP A 254 -20.19 -4.75 -13.88
CA ASP A 254 -21.64 -4.60 -13.69
C ASP A 254 -21.99 -3.86 -12.38
N LYS A 255 -23.26 -3.43 -12.29
CA LYS A 255 -23.77 -2.76 -11.09
C LYS A 255 -23.76 -3.65 -9.85
N LEU A 256 -23.74 -4.97 -10.01
CA LEU A 256 -23.72 -5.91 -8.90
C LEU A 256 -22.33 -5.93 -8.24
N ALA A 257 -21.26 -5.85 -9.02
CA ALA A 257 -19.88 -5.72 -8.53
C ALA A 257 -19.70 -4.45 -7.69
N VAL A 258 -20.19 -3.30 -8.18
CA VAL A 258 -20.18 -2.03 -7.44
C VAL A 258 -20.93 -2.17 -6.11
N LYS A 259 -22.16 -2.70 -6.14
CA LYS A 259 -22.99 -2.94 -4.95
C LYS A 259 -22.33 -3.87 -3.92
N ASN A 260 -21.74 -4.97 -4.38
CA ASN A 260 -21.04 -5.92 -3.52
C ASN A 260 -19.79 -5.29 -2.89
N THR A 261 -19.06 -4.48 -3.64
CA THR A 261 -17.92 -3.73 -3.12
C THR A 261 -18.34 -2.69 -2.09
N ILE A 262 -19.43 -1.95 -2.31
CA ILE A 262 -20.00 -1.04 -1.30
C ILE A 262 -20.35 -1.81 -0.01
N ARG A 263 -21.03 -2.97 -0.11
CA ARG A 263 -21.33 -3.81 1.06
C ARG A 263 -20.07 -4.28 1.78
N ARG A 264 -19.03 -4.69 1.05
CA ARG A 264 -17.75 -5.09 1.65
C ARG A 264 -17.08 -3.91 2.37
N THR A 265 -17.08 -2.72 1.78
CA THR A 265 -16.54 -1.50 2.38
C THR A 265 -17.34 -1.08 3.61
N LEU A 266 -18.67 -1.22 3.61
CA LEU A 266 -19.52 -1.02 4.78
C LEU A 266 -19.22 -2.03 5.90
N LYS A 267 -18.99 -3.32 5.58
CA LYS A 267 -18.53 -4.30 6.58
C LYS A 267 -17.20 -3.87 7.22
N LYS A 268 -16.24 -3.38 6.42
CA LYS A 268 -14.97 -2.83 6.95
C LYS A 268 -15.23 -1.62 7.84
N TYR A 269 -16.06 -0.66 7.44
CA TYR A 269 -16.49 0.45 8.28
C TYR A 269 -16.98 -0.02 9.66
N LEU A 270 -17.91 -0.97 9.71
CA LEU A 270 -18.44 -1.48 10.97
C LEU A 270 -17.36 -2.17 11.80
N TYR A 271 -16.52 -2.99 11.18
CA TYR A 271 -15.40 -3.64 11.84
C TYR A 271 -14.45 -2.61 12.48
N TYR A 272 -14.05 -1.58 11.74
CA TYR A 272 -13.17 -0.52 12.23
C TYR A 272 -13.78 0.30 13.37
N GLN A 273 -15.10 0.55 13.34
CA GLN A 273 -15.83 1.13 14.47
C GLN A 273 -15.75 0.22 15.71
N LEU A 274 -15.97 -1.09 15.54
CA LEU A 274 -15.99 -2.06 16.64
C LEU A 274 -14.62 -2.28 17.29
N ILE A 275 -13.52 -2.10 16.56
CA ILE A 275 -12.17 -2.19 17.12
C ILE A 275 -11.64 -0.85 17.64
N GLY A 276 -12.34 0.26 17.40
CA GLY A 276 -11.95 1.58 17.92
C GLY A 276 -11.07 2.39 16.97
N LYS A 277 -10.87 1.95 15.72
CA LYS A 277 -10.24 2.71 14.64
C LYS A 277 -11.26 3.62 13.95
N THR A 278 -11.97 4.42 14.72
CA THR A 278 -13.14 5.18 14.24
C THR A 278 -12.78 6.24 13.20
N ASP A 279 -11.59 6.85 13.32
CA ASP A 279 -11.01 7.77 12.34
C ASP A 279 -10.87 7.12 10.95
N LEU A 280 -10.35 5.89 10.92
CA LEU A 280 -10.17 5.13 9.69
C LEU A 280 -11.49 4.55 9.18
N ALA A 281 -12.42 4.23 10.09
CA ALA A 281 -13.76 3.83 9.70
C ALA A 281 -14.41 4.91 8.83
N GLU A 282 -14.36 6.19 9.25
CA GLU A 282 -14.99 7.28 8.48
C GLU A 282 -14.45 7.38 7.04
N LEU A 283 -13.16 7.06 6.80
CA LEU A 283 -12.59 7.05 5.45
C LEU A 283 -13.33 6.09 4.49
N HIS A 284 -13.79 4.94 4.98
CA HIS A 284 -14.57 3.99 4.17
C HIS A 284 -15.90 4.59 3.68
N VAL A 285 -16.62 5.31 4.53
CA VAL A 285 -17.92 5.90 4.19
C VAL A 285 -17.75 7.17 3.38
N GLN A 286 -16.71 7.95 3.65
CA GLN A 286 -16.32 9.09 2.83
C GLN A 286 -15.98 8.65 1.40
N ALA A 287 -15.21 7.56 1.23
CA ALA A 287 -14.89 7.02 -0.09
C ALA A 287 -16.14 6.65 -0.90
N ILE A 288 -17.10 5.96 -0.27
CA ILE A 288 -18.40 5.63 -0.91
C ILE A 288 -19.17 6.91 -1.26
N THR A 289 -19.22 7.88 -0.35
CA THR A 289 -20.00 9.11 -0.54
C THR A 289 -19.43 9.98 -1.66
N ASP A 290 -18.11 10.13 -1.72
CA ASP A 290 -17.44 10.87 -2.77
C ASP A 290 -17.59 10.17 -4.12
N PHE A 291 -17.56 8.83 -4.16
CA PHE A 291 -17.92 8.06 -5.36
C PHE A 291 -19.37 8.33 -5.81
N GLU A 292 -20.35 8.24 -4.91
CA GLU A 292 -21.77 8.51 -5.21
C GLU A 292 -22.02 9.94 -5.71
N GLN A 293 -21.16 10.89 -5.32
CA GLN A 293 -21.23 12.30 -5.72
C GLN A 293 -20.44 12.63 -7.00
N GLY A 294 -19.65 11.68 -7.54
CA GLY A 294 -18.78 11.93 -8.68
C GLY A 294 -17.51 12.73 -8.32
N THR A 295 -17.14 12.80 -7.04
CA THR A 295 -15.93 13.50 -6.57
C THR A 295 -14.69 12.66 -6.82
N MET A 296 -13.79 13.16 -7.66
CA MET A 296 -12.49 12.59 -7.98
C MET A 296 -11.35 13.48 -7.43
N GLY A 297 -10.10 13.10 -7.68
CA GLY A 297 -8.92 13.87 -7.31
C GLY A 297 -8.59 13.84 -5.83
N LYS A 298 -7.75 14.80 -5.42
CA LYS A 298 -7.20 14.94 -4.07
C LYS A 298 -8.29 15.23 -3.04
N LYS A 299 -8.23 14.53 -1.90
CA LYS A 299 -9.02 14.82 -0.69
C LYS A 299 -8.12 15.32 0.43
N ASN A 300 -8.55 16.38 1.10
CA ASN A 300 -7.93 16.84 2.34
C ASN A 300 -8.31 15.91 3.50
N ILE A 301 -7.48 14.89 3.74
CA ILE A 301 -7.68 13.91 4.83
C ILE A 301 -6.82 14.31 6.03
N GLN A 302 -7.48 14.59 7.15
CA GLN A 302 -6.82 14.85 8.43
C GLN A 302 -7.23 13.78 9.44
N LEU A 303 -6.28 12.92 9.81
CA LEU A 303 -6.50 11.91 10.83
C LEU A 303 -6.11 12.47 12.21
N PRO A 304 -7.00 12.39 13.21
CA PRO A 304 -6.75 12.95 14.54
C PRO A 304 -5.71 12.16 15.34
N TYR A 305 -5.44 10.91 14.96
CA TYR A 305 -4.49 10.04 15.63
C TYR A 305 -3.30 9.76 14.70
N LYS A 306 -2.09 10.00 15.20
CA LYS A 306 -0.84 9.82 14.46
C LYS A 306 -0.11 8.57 14.94
N PHE A 307 0.63 7.94 14.04
CA PHE A 307 1.58 6.91 14.42
C PHE A 307 2.85 7.54 14.98
N GLU A 308 3.36 6.95 16.04
CA GLU A 308 4.63 7.27 16.68
C GLU A 308 5.57 6.08 16.52
N LYS A 309 6.88 6.33 16.45
CA LYS A 309 7.88 5.24 16.37
C LYS A 309 7.80 4.38 17.63
N ILE A 310 7.87 3.06 17.49
CA ILE A 310 7.72 2.13 18.61
C ILE A 310 8.71 2.37 19.75
N ALA A 311 9.91 2.87 19.43
CA ALA A 311 10.92 3.26 20.41
C ALA A 311 10.44 4.32 21.42
N THR A 312 9.43 5.13 21.09
CA THR A 312 8.89 6.17 22.00
C THR A 312 7.76 5.68 22.90
N ILE A 313 7.39 4.39 22.83
CA ILE A 313 6.30 3.82 23.64
C ILE A 313 6.53 3.95 25.15
N SER A 314 7.80 4.08 25.57
CA SER A 314 8.17 4.30 26.99
C SER A 314 7.47 5.52 27.60
N ARG A 315 7.17 6.56 26.80
CA ARG A 315 6.39 7.72 27.24
C ARG A 315 5.01 7.33 27.77
N ILE A 316 4.34 6.39 27.09
CA ILE A 316 3.02 5.89 27.50
C ILE A 316 3.15 5.03 28.76
N LEU A 317 4.16 4.16 28.82
CA LEU A 317 4.38 3.29 29.97
C LEU A 317 4.82 4.05 31.23
N ASN A 318 5.43 5.21 31.08
CA ASN A 318 5.87 6.07 32.18
C ASN A 318 4.78 7.07 32.65
N ASP A 319 3.62 7.13 31.99
CA ASP A 319 2.53 8.02 32.39
C ASP A 319 1.89 7.53 33.71
N PRO A 320 1.97 8.31 34.81
CA PRO A 320 1.43 7.92 36.12
C PRO A 320 -0.09 7.71 36.14
N ALA A 321 -0.82 8.25 35.16
CA ALA A 321 -2.25 8.01 35.00
C ALA A 321 -2.59 6.59 34.53
N ILE A 322 -1.62 5.88 33.93
CA ILE A 322 -1.77 4.50 33.45
C ILE A 322 -1.29 3.55 34.54
N LYS A 323 -2.17 2.66 35.01
CA LYS A 323 -1.90 1.70 36.09
C LYS A 323 -2.12 0.26 35.65
N LYS A 324 -3.01 0.01 34.71
CA LYS A 324 -3.38 -1.34 34.26
C LYS A 324 -3.28 -1.47 32.75
N ILE A 325 -2.33 -2.27 32.29
CA ILE A 325 -2.12 -2.55 30.88
C ILE A 325 -2.45 -4.02 30.61
N VAL A 326 -3.13 -4.31 29.51
CA VAL A 326 -3.38 -5.68 29.06
C VAL A 326 -2.75 -5.93 27.69
N VAL A 327 -1.98 -7.01 27.60
CA VAL A 327 -1.23 -7.43 26.42
C VAL A 327 -1.78 -8.78 25.94
N PRO A 328 -2.23 -8.90 24.67
CA PRO A 328 -2.64 -10.18 24.11
C PRO A 328 -1.47 -10.96 23.52
N TRP A 329 -1.68 -12.26 23.34
CA TRP A 329 -0.73 -13.16 22.66
C TRP A 329 -0.45 -12.82 21.19
N THR A 330 -1.25 -11.94 20.58
CA THR A 330 -1.08 -11.53 19.18
C THR A 330 -0.03 -10.42 19.02
N ILE A 331 0.46 -9.85 20.11
CA ILE A 331 1.64 -9.00 20.11
C ILE A 331 2.86 -9.91 20.11
N ASN A 332 3.83 -9.64 19.24
CA ASN A 332 5.14 -10.27 19.30
C ASN A 332 6.14 -9.27 19.88
N MET A 333 6.33 -9.31 21.20
CA MET A 333 7.17 -8.31 21.89
C MET A 333 8.66 -8.37 21.50
N GLN A 334 9.12 -9.51 21.00
CA GLN A 334 10.49 -9.70 20.52
C GLN A 334 10.69 -9.11 19.13
N ALA A 335 9.80 -9.43 18.19
CA ALA A 335 9.85 -8.87 16.84
C ALA A 335 9.73 -7.34 16.84
N SER A 336 8.85 -6.79 17.68
CA SER A 336 8.67 -5.34 17.80
C SER A 336 9.64 -4.67 18.79
N ASN A 337 10.62 -5.42 19.34
CA ASN A 337 11.65 -4.97 20.28
C ASN A 337 11.13 -4.11 21.45
N ILE A 338 9.99 -4.47 22.04
CA ILE A 338 9.35 -3.71 23.14
C ILE A 338 9.43 -4.40 24.49
N GLU A 339 9.84 -5.67 24.53
CA GLU A 339 9.90 -6.48 25.75
C GLU A 339 10.72 -5.77 26.85
N HIS A 340 11.94 -5.33 26.53
CA HIS A 340 12.83 -4.66 27.46
C HIS A 340 12.26 -3.34 28.00
N ILE A 341 11.46 -2.63 27.19
CA ILE A 341 10.81 -1.36 27.58
C ILE A 341 9.74 -1.63 28.65
N PHE A 342 8.93 -2.68 28.47
CA PHE A 342 7.93 -3.10 29.45
C PHE A 342 8.57 -3.58 30.76
N VAL A 343 9.63 -4.42 30.69
CA VAL A 343 10.34 -4.88 31.89
C VAL A 343 10.90 -3.70 32.69
N SER A 344 11.52 -2.74 32.00
CA SER A 344 12.04 -1.52 32.63
C SER A 344 10.93 -0.70 33.30
N ALA A 345 9.81 -0.49 32.61
CA ALA A 345 8.67 0.25 33.15
C ALA A 345 8.09 -0.41 34.41
N MET A 346 7.86 -1.73 34.38
CA MET A 346 7.34 -2.47 35.55
C MET A 346 8.30 -2.43 36.75
N LYS A 347 9.62 -2.42 36.50
CA LYS A 347 10.61 -2.31 37.57
C LYS A 347 10.61 -0.91 38.21
N ASN A 348 10.48 0.13 37.39
CA ASN A 348 10.52 1.52 37.84
C ASN A 348 9.18 1.99 38.44
N ARG A 349 8.09 1.29 38.14
CA ARG A 349 6.72 1.62 38.56
C ARG A 349 6.07 0.41 39.26
N PRO A 350 6.29 0.20 40.57
CA PRO A 350 5.72 -0.93 41.30
C PRO A 350 4.18 -0.98 41.30
N GLU A 351 3.52 0.15 41.05
CA GLU A 351 2.06 0.27 40.93
C GLU A 351 1.51 -0.08 39.54
N LEU A 352 2.37 -0.26 38.53
CA LEU A 352 1.98 -0.61 37.17
C LEU A 352 1.74 -2.12 37.07
N GLU A 353 0.48 -2.51 36.89
CA GLU A 353 0.09 -3.89 36.67
C GLU A 353 0.00 -4.20 35.16
N VAL A 354 0.84 -5.11 34.69
CA VAL A 354 0.78 -5.62 33.31
C VAL A 354 0.16 -7.01 33.29
N PHE A 355 -0.95 -7.12 32.59
CA PHE A 355 -1.71 -8.35 32.42
C PHE A 355 -1.43 -8.96 31.07
N TYR A 356 -1.31 -10.29 31.01
CA TYR A 356 -1.09 -11.02 29.77
C TYR A 356 -2.26 -11.96 29.47
N ILE A 357 -2.91 -11.81 28.31
CA ILE A 357 -3.98 -12.69 27.89
C ILE A 357 -3.37 -13.96 27.31
N VAL A 358 -3.55 -15.06 28.04
CA VAL A 358 -3.06 -16.37 27.64
C VAL A 358 -4.07 -17.01 26.67
N PRO A 359 -3.64 -17.41 25.47
CA PRO A 359 -4.54 -18.02 24.49
C PRO A 359 -5.01 -19.40 24.98
N PRO A 360 -6.21 -19.85 24.57
CA PRO A 360 -6.75 -21.15 24.99
C PRO A 360 -5.98 -22.35 24.42
N HIS A 361 -5.20 -22.13 23.36
CA HIS A 361 -4.36 -23.10 22.68
C HIS A 361 -2.93 -22.57 22.72
N ASN A 362 -1.95 -23.43 23.02
CA ASN A 362 -0.53 -23.10 23.13
C ASN A 362 -0.24 -21.94 24.10
N PRO A 363 -0.47 -22.15 25.42
CA PRO A 363 -0.24 -21.11 26.43
C PRO A 363 1.26 -20.84 26.57
N GLN A 364 1.77 -19.88 25.80
CA GLN A 364 3.12 -19.34 25.96
C GLN A 364 3.02 -17.91 26.50
N ARG A 365 3.80 -17.61 27.53
CA ARG A 365 3.98 -16.26 28.06
C ARG A 365 5.19 -15.63 27.40
N GLN A 366 5.03 -14.39 26.95
CA GLN A 366 6.13 -13.64 26.35
C GLN A 366 6.86 -12.74 27.35
N LEU A 367 6.28 -12.45 28.52
CA LEU A 367 6.84 -11.49 29.47
C LEU A 367 6.79 -12.01 30.91
N THR A 368 7.92 -11.95 31.61
CA THR A 368 8.04 -12.30 33.03
C THR A 368 7.34 -11.24 33.90
N ASN A 369 6.92 -11.62 35.12
CA ASN A 369 6.23 -10.75 36.08
C ASN A 369 4.88 -10.16 35.62
N THR A 370 4.24 -10.77 34.61
CA THR A 370 2.88 -10.40 34.20
C THR A 370 1.80 -11.20 34.91
N ILE A 371 0.63 -10.58 35.09
CA ILE A 371 -0.55 -11.20 35.68
C ILE A 371 -1.33 -11.95 34.59
N PRO A 372 -1.47 -13.29 34.66
CA PRO A 372 -2.08 -14.06 33.59
C PRO A 372 -3.61 -13.94 33.58
N ILE A 373 -4.18 -13.76 32.39
CA ILE A 373 -5.63 -13.85 32.13
C ILE A 373 -5.89 -15.06 31.24
N LEU A 374 -6.29 -16.18 31.85
CA LEU A 374 -6.52 -17.45 31.14
C LEU A 374 -7.81 -17.42 30.32
N MET A 375 -7.74 -17.47 28.99
CA MET A 375 -8.97 -17.46 28.17
C MET A 375 -9.60 -18.85 28.06
N PRO A 376 -10.92 -18.99 28.25
CA PRO A 376 -11.62 -20.25 28.06
C PRO A 376 -11.43 -20.83 26.66
N ARG A 377 -11.52 -22.16 26.49
CA ARG A 377 -11.53 -22.78 25.15
C ARG A 377 -12.83 -22.48 24.38
N SER A 378 -13.97 -22.54 25.06
CA SER A 378 -15.27 -22.24 24.46
C SER A 378 -15.36 -20.78 24.00
N VAL A 379 -15.79 -20.58 22.75
CA VAL A 379 -16.01 -19.24 22.15
C VAL A 379 -16.96 -18.42 23.02
N LEU A 380 -18.12 -18.96 23.40
CA LEU A 380 -19.11 -18.25 24.21
C LEU A 380 -18.54 -17.82 25.56
N SER A 381 -17.84 -18.73 26.24
CA SER A 381 -17.20 -18.44 27.53
C SER A 381 -16.10 -17.38 27.41
N ARG A 382 -15.37 -17.32 26.27
CA ARG A 382 -14.41 -16.24 26.00
C ARG A 382 -15.10 -14.89 25.88
N TYR A 383 -16.17 -14.79 25.11
CA TYR A 383 -16.94 -13.55 24.96
C TYR A 383 -17.50 -13.07 26.31
N LEU A 384 -18.07 -13.99 27.12
CA LEU A 384 -18.51 -13.68 28.48
C LEU A 384 -17.35 -13.20 29.37
N LYS A 385 -16.16 -13.80 29.23
CA LYS A 385 -14.98 -13.35 29.96
C LYS A 385 -14.56 -11.94 29.55
N TYR A 386 -14.46 -11.64 28.26
CA TYR A 386 -14.18 -10.27 27.78
C TYR A 386 -15.22 -9.27 28.28
N PHE A 387 -16.50 -9.63 28.25
CA PHE A 387 -17.59 -8.79 28.75
C PHE A 387 -17.43 -8.44 30.24
N ARG A 388 -16.97 -9.39 31.07
CA ARG A 388 -16.67 -9.18 32.50
C ARG A 388 -15.38 -8.38 32.74
N LEU A 389 -14.52 -8.27 31.74
CA LEU A 389 -13.29 -7.49 31.78
C LEU A 389 -13.47 -6.06 31.27
N ARG A 390 -14.68 -5.69 30.80
CA ARG A 390 -14.97 -4.33 30.30
C ARG A 390 -14.58 -3.26 31.32
N ASN A 391 -13.90 -2.22 30.82
CA ASN A 391 -13.44 -1.05 31.58
C ASN A 391 -12.56 -1.39 32.81
N LYS A 392 -11.81 -2.50 32.78
CA LYS A 392 -10.90 -2.89 33.88
C LYS A 392 -9.45 -2.48 33.67
N PHE A 393 -9.11 -2.03 32.46
CA PHE A 393 -7.74 -1.66 32.08
C PHE A 393 -7.71 -0.20 31.59
N ASP A 394 -6.57 0.43 31.73
CA ASP A 394 -6.34 1.76 31.15
C ASP A 394 -5.99 1.61 29.67
N ILE A 395 -5.11 0.66 29.33
CA ILE A 395 -4.65 0.42 27.96
C ILE A 395 -4.78 -1.07 27.60
N ALA A 396 -5.33 -1.34 26.42
CA ALA A 396 -5.24 -2.64 25.77
C ALA A 396 -4.34 -2.56 24.53
N LEU A 397 -3.28 -3.36 24.50
CA LEU A 397 -2.43 -3.50 23.32
C LEU A 397 -3.15 -4.33 22.25
N GLN A 398 -2.99 -3.94 20.99
CA GLN A 398 -3.50 -4.67 19.84
C GLN A 398 -2.50 -4.71 18.69
N SER A 399 -2.33 -5.89 18.08
CA SER A 399 -1.54 -6.03 16.86
C SER A 399 -2.33 -5.46 15.69
N ASP A 400 -1.67 -4.65 14.86
CA ASP A 400 -2.21 -4.20 13.57
C ASP A 400 -2.33 -5.36 12.57
N TYR A 401 -1.53 -6.42 12.73
CA TYR A 401 -1.59 -7.63 11.91
C TYR A 401 -2.71 -8.57 12.36
N GLN A 402 -2.96 -8.66 13.68
CA GLN A 402 -3.96 -9.57 14.25
C GLN A 402 -4.70 -8.94 15.44
N THR A 403 -5.70 -8.14 15.11
CA THR A 403 -6.57 -7.44 16.07
C THR A 403 -7.62 -8.38 16.70
N ILE A 404 -7.87 -8.28 18.01
CA ILE A 404 -8.86 -9.08 18.74
C ILE A 404 -10.05 -8.19 19.10
N LEU A 405 -11.16 -8.30 18.35
CA LEU A 405 -12.29 -7.36 18.50
C LEU A 405 -12.78 -7.16 19.94
N PRO A 406 -13.04 -8.20 20.77
CA PRO A 406 -13.52 -7.97 22.14
C PRO A 406 -12.52 -7.26 23.06
N LEU A 407 -11.22 -7.30 22.72
CA LEU A 407 -10.16 -6.65 23.48
C LEU A 407 -10.30 -5.13 23.44
N SER A 408 -10.84 -4.59 22.35
CA SER A 408 -11.04 -3.15 22.18
C SER A 408 -11.97 -2.53 23.22
N TRP A 409 -12.76 -3.35 23.91
CA TRP A 409 -13.81 -2.96 24.83
C TRP A 409 -13.42 -3.15 26.31
N ILE A 410 -12.23 -3.68 26.60
CA ILE A 410 -11.82 -3.96 27.99
C ILE A 410 -11.00 -2.85 28.63
N ALA A 411 -10.46 -1.95 27.82
CA ALA A 411 -9.65 -0.83 28.26
C ALA A 411 -10.28 0.52 27.90
N ARG A 412 -9.82 1.60 28.56
CA ARG A 412 -10.18 2.99 28.20
C ARG A 412 -9.60 3.38 26.85
N GLU A 413 -8.37 2.95 26.56
CA GLU A 413 -7.65 3.25 25.33
C GLU A 413 -7.06 1.97 24.72
N ASN A 414 -6.92 1.98 23.40
CA ASN A 414 -6.35 0.91 22.60
C ASN A 414 -5.04 1.38 21.99
N LEU A 415 -3.95 0.68 22.30
CA LEU A 415 -2.64 0.92 21.70
C LEU A 415 -2.44 -0.09 20.57
N PHE A 416 -2.65 0.37 19.34
CA PHE A 416 -2.37 -0.42 18.15
C PHE A 416 -0.89 -0.36 17.83
N THR A 417 -0.27 -1.49 17.51
CA THR A 417 1.16 -1.55 17.21
C THR A 417 1.46 -2.54 16.10
N ASN A 418 2.48 -2.21 15.33
CA ASN A 418 3.21 -3.10 14.44
C ASN A 418 4.68 -3.14 14.88
N ASP A 419 5.58 -3.67 14.04
CA ASP A 419 6.99 -3.83 14.40
C ASP A 419 7.79 -2.52 14.51
N GLU A 420 7.29 -1.43 13.91
CA GLU A 420 8.01 -0.14 13.84
C GLU A 420 7.28 1.02 14.50
N TYR A 421 5.95 0.95 14.62
CA TYR A 421 5.09 2.06 15.01
C TYR A 421 3.97 1.62 15.95
N PHE A 422 3.47 2.58 16.72
CA PHE A 422 2.24 2.45 17.48
C PHE A 422 1.33 3.66 17.33
N CYS A 423 0.05 3.49 17.65
CA CYS A 423 -0.93 4.56 17.65
C CYS A 423 -1.98 4.31 18.74
N LEU A 424 -2.12 5.28 19.64
CA LEU A 424 -3.10 5.25 20.72
C LEU A 424 -4.45 5.78 20.22
N ARG A 425 -5.53 5.05 20.50
CA ARG A 425 -6.90 5.42 20.14
C ARG A 425 -7.85 5.20 21.33
N PRO A 426 -8.94 5.96 21.44
CA PRO A 426 -9.94 5.72 22.47
C PRO A 426 -10.66 4.38 22.24
N ALA A 427 -11.27 3.85 23.29
CA ALA A 427 -12.16 2.71 23.18
C ALA A 427 -13.38 3.01 22.27
N PRO A 428 -13.94 1.99 21.60
CA PRO A 428 -15.20 2.11 20.87
C PRO A 428 -16.33 2.65 21.74
N GLN A 429 -17.17 3.51 21.17
CA GLN A 429 -18.36 4.03 21.86
C GLN A 429 -19.62 3.41 21.27
N LEU A 430 -20.33 2.60 22.07
CA LEU A 430 -21.57 1.95 21.65
C LEU A 430 -22.63 2.97 21.19
N SER A 431 -22.74 4.10 21.89
CA SER A 431 -23.66 5.19 21.53
C SER A 431 -23.37 5.77 20.15
N ARG A 432 -22.10 5.92 19.77
CA ARG A 432 -21.69 6.38 18.43
C ARG A 432 -22.06 5.37 17.36
N ILE A 433 -21.76 4.09 17.60
CA ILE A 433 -22.09 3.00 16.66
C ILE A 433 -23.60 2.91 16.44
N ILE A 434 -24.40 2.98 17.51
CA ILE A 434 -25.87 2.97 17.43
C ILE A 434 -26.39 4.19 16.67
N ARG A 435 -25.84 5.38 16.92
CA ARG A 435 -26.24 6.61 16.22
C ARG A 435 -25.97 6.54 14.71
N GLN A 436 -24.89 5.88 14.31
CA GLN A 436 -24.53 5.73 12.89
C GLN A 436 -25.26 4.57 12.20
N LEU A 437 -25.89 3.67 12.96
CA LEU A 437 -26.58 2.47 12.45
C LEU A 437 -27.66 2.79 11.41
N PRO A 438 -28.53 3.81 11.54
CA PRO A 438 -29.54 4.11 10.52
C PRO A 438 -28.94 4.50 9.17
N SER A 439 -27.88 5.32 9.18
CA SER A 439 -27.16 5.72 7.96
C SER A 439 -26.50 4.50 7.30
N PHE A 440 -25.84 3.67 8.11
CA PHE A 440 -25.26 2.41 7.67
C PHE A 440 -26.31 1.48 7.03
N VAL A 441 -27.44 1.25 7.69
CA VAL A 441 -28.52 0.39 7.19
C VAL A 441 -29.11 0.95 5.90
N LYS A 442 -29.30 2.28 5.81
CA LYS A 442 -29.78 2.93 4.59
C LYS A 442 -28.83 2.67 3.42
N LYS A 443 -27.53 2.95 3.56
CA LYS A 443 -26.51 2.70 2.53
C LYS A 443 -26.41 1.20 2.19
N TRP A 444 -26.46 0.33 3.19
CA TRP A 444 -26.44 -1.12 3.01
C TRP A 444 -27.63 -1.63 2.17
N TYR A 445 -28.82 -1.11 2.48
CA TYR A 445 -30.05 -1.49 1.78
C TYR A 445 -30.11 -0.91 0.37
N GLN A 446 -29.66 0.33 0.18
CA GLN A 446 -29.51 0.95 -1.14
C GLN A 446 -28.54 0.16 -2.02
N ALA A 447 -27.44 -0.36 -1.45
CA ALA A 447 -26.54 -1.26 -2.15
C ALA A 447 -27.15 -2.66 -2.40
N GLY A 448 -28.35 -2.96 -1.87
CA GLY A 448 -28.99 -4.26 -2.03
C GLY A 448 -30.23 -4.32 -2.90
N LYS A 449 -30.86 -3.19 -3.16
CA LYS A 449 -31.73 -3.00 -4.33
C LYS A 449 -30.86 -2.76 -5.54
#